data_AF-A0AAP8GEJ6-F1
#
_entry.id   AF-A0AAP8GEJ6-F1
#
_cell.length_a   1.000
_cell.length_b   1.000
_cell.length_c   1.000
_cell.angle_alpha   90.00
_cell.angle_beta   90.00
_cell.angle_gamma   90.00
#
_symmetry.space_group_name_H-M   'P 1'
#
loop_
_entity.id
_entity.type
_entity.pdbx_description
1 polymer ?
#
loop_
_entity_poly.entity_id
_entity_poly.type
_entity_poly.pdbx_seq_one_letter_code
_entity_poly.pdbx_strand_id
1 'polypeptide(L)'
;HKGAEHTMDISADLEELSKTNVTVICAGAKSILDLPKTMEYLETKGVPVIGYQTNELPAFFTRESGVKLTSSVETPERLADIHLTKQQLNLEGGIVVANPIPYEHALSKAYIEA
;
A
#
# COMPACT_ATOMS: atom_id res chain seq x y z
N HIS A 1 5.42 3.01 -12.26
CA HIS A 1 4.37 3.57 -13.16
C HIS A 1 3.87 2.51 -14.12
N LYS A 2 2.78 2.74 -14.86
CA LYS A 2 2.38 1.84 -15.97
C LYS A 2 3.50 1.83 -17.02
N GLY A 3 3.94 0.65 -17.48
CA GLY A 3 5.08 0.51 -18.41
C GLY A 3 6.47 0.64 -17.77
N ALA A 4 6.58 0.56 -16.43
CA ALA A 4 7.86 0.65 -15.71
C ALA A 4 8.88 -0.43 -16.11
N GLU A 5 8.43 -1.59 -16.60
CA GLU A 5 9.27 -2.68 -17.11
C GLU A 5 10.11 -2.28 -18.34
N HIS A 6 9.73 -1.20 -19.03
CA HIS A 6 10.47 -0.66 -20.17
C HIS A 6 11.13 0.69 -19.86
N THR A 7 10.50 1.49 -19.00
CA THR A 7 10.88 2.89 -18.77
C THR A 7 11.71 3.09 -17.50
N MET A 8 11.64 2.15 -16.55
CA MET A 8 12.16 2.30 -15.20
C MET A 8 11.62 3.54 -14.46
N ASP A 9 10.44 4.05 -14.86
CA ASP A 9 9.74 5.12 -14.15
C ASP A 9 9.11 4.58 -12.85
N ILE A 10 9.88 4.67 -11.77
CA ILE A 10 9.59 4.13 -10.45
C ILE A 10 9.81 5.25 -9.44
N SER A 11 8.79 5.50 -8.59
CA SER A 11 8.87 6.56 -7.58
C SER A 11 9.97 6.26 -6.55
N ALA A 12 10.74 7.28 -6.19
CA ALA A 12 11.70 7.22 -5.09
C ALA A 12 11.03 6.88 -3.74
N ASP A 13 9.72 7.10 -3.62
CA ASP A 13 8.94 6.74 -2.42
C ASP A 13 9.13 5.25 -2.06
N LEU A 14 9.22 4.36 -3.05
CA LEU A 14 9.36 2.92 -2.79
C LEU A 14 10.73 2.57 -2.20
N GLU A 15 11.77 3.29 -2.61
CA GLU A 15 13.11 3.17 -2.02
C GLU A 15 13.15 3.77 -0.61
N GLU A 16 12.49 4.91 -0.40
CA GLU A 16 12.41 5.56 0.90
C GLU A 16 11.68 4.68 1.92
N LEU A 17 10.57 4.07 1.50
CA LEU A 17 9.82 3.09 2.30
C LEU A 17 10.67 1.87 2.67
N SER A 18 11.69 1.51 1.90
CA SER A 18 12.58 0.39 2.25
C SER A 18 13.62 0.72 3.32
N LYS A 19 13.85 2.01 3.61
CA LYS A 19 14.98 2.48 4.44
C LYS A 19 14.54 3.20 5.71
N THR A 20 13.49 4.01 5.61
CA THR A 20 13.13 4.94 6.67
C THR A 20 12.02 4.36 7.53
N ASN A 21 12.25 4.32 8.85
CA ASN A 21 11.34 3.77 9.85
C ASN A 21 10.12 4.68 10.09
N VAL A 22 9.20 4.71 9.11
CA VAL A 22 7.96 5.49 9.15
C VAL A 22 6.78 4.61 8.74
N THR A 23 5.65 4.79 9.43
CA THR A 23 4.37 4.20 9.04
C THR A 23 3.60 5.21 8.18
N VAL A 24 3.33 4.86 6.92
CA VAL A 24 2.60 5.71 5.96
C VAL A 24 1.17 5.20 5.82
N ILE A 25 0.20 6.04 6.19
CA ILE A 25 -1.23 5.74 6.02
C ILE A 25 -1.71 6.39 4.72
N CYS A 26 -2.27 5.61 3.80
CA CYS A 26 -2.73 6.09 2.51
C CYS A 26 -3.91 5.28 1.97
N ALA A 27 -4.59 5.78 0.93
CA ALA A 27 -5.61 5.03 0.19
C ALA A 27 -5.02 4.07 -0.85
N GLY A 28 -3.86 3.47 -0.56
CA GLY A 28 -3.06 2.71 -1.51
C GLY A 28 -2.24 3.61 -2.44
N ALA A 29 -1.71 3.02 -3.51
CA ALA A 29 -0.98 3.77 -4.53
C ALA A 29 -1.95 4.51 -5.48
N LYS A 30 -1.51 5.64 -6.03
CA LYS A 30 -2.34 6.50 -6.91
C LYS A 30 -2.88 5.67 -8.09
N SER A 31 -4.14 5.89 -8.46
CA SER A 31 -4.86 5.11 -9.51
C SER A 31 -4.19 5.11 -10.89
N ILE A 32 -3.32 6.09 -11.16
CA ILE A 32 -2.54 6.21 -12.39
C ILE A 32 -1.35 5.22 -12.47
N LEU A 33 -1.04 4.53 -11.38
CA LEU A 33 0.12 3.64 -11.27
C LEU A 33 -0.24 2.18 -11.62
N ASP A 34 0.79 1.33 -11.65
CA ASP A 34 0.65 -0.12 -11.83
C ASP A 34 0.67 -0.78 -10.44
N LEU A 35 -0.51 -1.12 -9.93
CA LEU A 35 -0.67 -1.61 -8.55
C LEU A 35 -0.04 -2.99 -8.34
N PRO A 36 -0.24 -4.00 -9.21
CA PRO A 36 0.44 -5.29 -9.08
C PRO A 36 1.97 -5.13 -9.02
N LYS A 37 2.58 -4.35 -9.93
CA LYS A 37 4.03 -4.13 -9.91
C LYS A 37 4.49 -3.35 -8.68
N THR A 38 3.67 -2.43 -8.17
CA THR A 38 3.98 -1.71 -6.93
C THR A 38 4.02 -2.67 -5.74
N MET A 39 3.08 -3.62 -5.65
CA MET A 39 3.06 -4.63 -4.59
C MET A 39 4.27 -5.57 -4.68
N GLU A 40 4.60 -6.08 -5.87
CA GLU A 40 5.78 -6.92 -6.09
C GLU A 40 7.08 -6.19 -5.70
N TYR A 41 7.17 -4.89 -5.99
CA TYR A 41 8.32 -4.07 -5.62
C TYR A 41 8.44 -3.92 -4.09
N LEU A 42 7.33 -3.61 -3.40
CA LEU A 42 7.31 -3.48 -1.95
C LEU A 42 7.61 -4.81 -1.25
N GLU A 43 7.07 -5.91 -1.77
CA GLU A 43 7.40 -7.27 -1.29
C GLU A 43 8.89 -7.55 -1.43
N THR A 44 9.46 -7.30 -2.61
CA THR A 44 10.90 -7.48 -2.89
C THR A 44 11.77 -6.66 -1.93
N LYS A 45 11.31 -5.46 -1.55
CA LYS A 45 12.00 -4.55 -0.62
C LYS A 45 11.72 -4.86 0.86
N GLY A 46 10.90 -5.86 1.17
CA GLY A 46 10.53 -6.22 2.53
C GLY A 46 9.66 -5.17 3.23
N VAL A 47 8.95 -4.32 2.47
CA VAL A 47 8.04 -3.31 3.02
C VAL A 47 6.66 -3.93 3.22
N PRO A 48 6.18 -4.09 4.46
CA PRO A 48 4.86 -4.63 4.72
C PRO A 48 3.78 -3.65 4.27
N VAL A 49 2.76 -4.19 3.59
CA VAL A 49 1.54 -3.48 3.22
C VAL A 49 0.36 -4.10 3.98
N ILE A 50 -0.29 -3.31 4.83
CA ILE A 50 -1.32 -3.78 5.75
C ILE A 50 -2.64 -3.11 5.40
N GLY A 51 -3.67 -3.90 5.11
CA GLY A 51 -5.02 -3.39 4.93
C GLY A 51 -5.65 -2.98 6.25
N TYR A 52 -6.18 -1.76 6.35
CA TYR A 52 -7.01 -1.36 7.49
C TYR A 52 -8.48 -1.67 7.18
N GLN A 53 -9.05 -2.65 7.89
CA GLN A 53 -10.43 -3.11 7.70
C GLN A 53 -10.74 -3.53 6.25
N THR A 54 -9.73 -4.07 5.56
CA THR A 54 -9.81 -4.53 4.17
C THR A 54 -8.79 -5.63 3.91
N ASN A 55 -9.14 -6.60 3.07
CA ASN A 55 -8.24 -7.65 2.57
C ASN A 55 -7.80 -7.40 1.12
N GLU A 56 -8.15 -6.25 0.55
CA GLU A 56 -7.82 -5.84 -0.80
C GLU A 56 -7.16 -4.46 -0.79
N LEU A 57 -6.17 -4.27 -1.66
CA LEU A 57 -5.47 -3.01 -1.81
C LEU A 57 -6.45 -1.97 -2.40
N PRO A 58 -6.75 -0.85 -1.71
CA PRO A 58 -7.50 0.24 -2.31
C PRO A 58 -6.73 0.88 -3.48
N ALA A 59 -7.44 1.27 -4.53
CA ALA A 59 -6.93 1.90 -5.73
C ALA A 59 -7.15 3.43 -5.70
N PHE A 60 -6.80 4.07 -4.59
CA PHE A 60 -6.95 5.50 -4.36
C PHE A 60 -8.41 5.98 -4.38
N PHE A 61 -8.96 6.30 -5.55
CA PHE A 61 -10.36 6.74 -5.71
C PHE A 61 -11.37 5.60 -5.64
N THR A 62 -10.93 4.37 -5.90
CA THR A 62 -11.77 3.17 -5.88
C THR A 62 -11.37 2.31 -4.69
N ARG A 63 -12.35 1.73 -4.00
CA ARG A 63 -12.09 0.78 -2.91
C ARG A 63 -11.53 -0.56 -3.40
N GLU A 64 -11.81 -0.90 -4.66
CA GLU A 64 -11.47 -2.17 -5.30
C GLU A 64 -10.37 -1.96 -6.36
N SER A 65 -9.31 -2.77 -6.28
CA SER A 65 -8.22 -2.84 -7.27
C SER A 65 -8.14 -4.21 -7.96
N GLY A 66 -8.66 -5.27 -7.33
CA GLY A 66 -8.43 -6.67 -7.66
C GLY A 66 -7.13 -7.25 -7.07
N VAL A 67 -6.34 -6.47 -6.32
CA VAL A 67 -5.08 -6.90 -5.72
C VAL A 67 -5.27 -7.28 -4.26
N LYS A 68 -5.19 -8.58 -3.96
CA LYS A 68 -5.35 -9.10 -2.60
C LYS A 68 -4.15 -8.73 -1.73
N LEU A 69 -4.43 -8.31 -0.49
CA LEU A 69 -3.42 -8.10 0.53
C LEU A 69 -3.17 -9.40 1.30
N THR A 70 -1.94 -9.59 1.76
CA THR A 70 -1.53 -10.74 2.56
C THR A 70 -1.80 -10.55 4.06
N SER A 71 -2.05 -9.31 4.49
CA SER A 71 -2.25 -8.95 5.89
C SER A 71 -3.25 -7.80 6.03
N SER A 72 -4.07 -7.87 7.07
CA SER A 72 -5.04 -6.83 7.41
C SER A 72 -5.27 -6.77 8.92
N VAL A 73 -5.74 -5.62 9.40
CA VAL A 73 -6.07 -5.40 10.82
C VAL A 73 -7.33 -4.56 10.96
N GLU A 74 -8.04 -4.77 12.06
CA GLU A 74 -9.33 -4.12 12.33
C GLU A 74 -9.20 -2.82 13.15
N THR A 75 -8.10 -2.64 13.88
CA THR A 75 -7.96 -1.53 14.83
C THR A 75 -6.58 -0.85 14.77
N PRO A 76 -6.49 0.45 15.12
CA PRO A 76 -5.21 1.16 15.19
C PRO A 76 -4.24 0.58 16.21
N GLU A 77 -4.72 0.00 17.32
CA GLU A 77 -3.89 -0.64 18.34
C GLU A 77 -3.11 -1.81 17.74
N ARG A 78 -3.74 -2.59 16.87
CA ARG A 78 -3.06 -3.67 16.14
C ARG A 78 -1.99 -3.16 15.18
N LEU A 79 -2.19 -2.00 14.55
CA LEU A 79 -1.15 -1.36 13.74
C LEU A 79 0.04 -0.91 14.61
N ALA A 80 -0.25 -0.33 15.79
CA ALA A 80 0.78 0.07 16.74
C ALA A 80 1.59 -1.13 17.25
N ASP A 81 0.93 -2.25 17.56
CA ASP A 81 1.58 -3.50 17.95
C ASP A 81 2.54 -4.01 16.86
N ILE A 82 2.11 -3.99 15.59
CA ILE A 82 2.95 -4.41 14.46
C ILE A 82 4.16 -3.49 14.30
N HIS A 83 3.95 -2.17 14.40
CA HIS A 83 5.05 -1.20 14.34
C HIS A 83 6.08 -1.42 15.45
N LEU A 84 5.62 -1.57 16.70
CA LEU A 84 6.48 -1.84 17.85
C LEU A 84 7.21 -3.18 17.70
N THR A 85 6.53 -4.22 17.24
CA THR A 85 7.14 -5.54 17.01
C THR A 85 8.24 -5.45 15.95
N LYS A 86 7.99 -4.75 14.84
CA LYS A 86 8.98 -4.52 13.77
C LYS A 86 10.23 -3.82 14.32
N GLN A 87 10.06 -2.79 15.16
CA GLN A 87 11.16 -2.10 15.82
C GLN A 87 11.94 -3.02 16.77
N GLN A 88 11.24 -3.81 17.61
CA GLN A 88 11.88 -4.74 18.55
C GLN A 88 12.69 -5.84 17.85
N LEU A 89 12.26 -6.26 16.65
CA LEU A 89 12.97 -7.21 15.80
C LEU A 89 14.13 -6.57 15.02
N ASN A 90 14.39 -5.27 15.18
CA ASN A 90 15.37 -4.48 14.43
C ASN A 90 15.21 -4.61 12.91
N LEU A 91 13.97 -4.74 12.43
CA LEU A 91 13.68 -4.72 11.00
C LEU A 91 13.60 -3.25 10.58
N GLU A 92 14.48 -2.82 9.69
CA GLU A 92 14.52 -1.46 9.13
C GLU A 92 13.46 -1.26 8.03
N GLY A 93 13.20 0.00 7.66
CA GLY A 93 12.19 0.38 6.67
C GLY A 93 10.82 0.71 7.25
N GLY A 94 9.93 1.16 6.39
CA GLY A 94 8.60 1.64 6.73
C GLY A 94 7.53 0.55 6.77
N ILE A 95 6.30 1.00 6.97
CA ILE A 95 5.07 0.20 6.87
C ILE A 95 4.09 1.00 6.04
N VAL A 96 3.44 0.39 5.05
CA VAL A 96 2.32 1.00 4.34
C VAL A 96 1.01 0.49 4.93
N VAL A 97 0.17 1.40 5.39
CA VAL A 97 -1.19 1.10 5.85
C VAL A 97 -2.16 1.55 4.78
N ALA A 98 -2.79 0.59 4.11
CA ALA A 98 -3.75 0.83 3.06
C ALA A 98 -5.15 0.97 3.67
N ASN A 99 -5.62 2.22 3.77
CA ASN A 99 -6.91 2.61 4.33
C ASN A 99 -7.86 3.05 3.21
N PRO A 100 -8.88 2.25 2.86
CA PRO A 100 -9.77 2.57 1.74
C PRO A 100 -10.55 3.87 1.92
N ILE A 101 -10.74 4.61 0.83
CA ILE A 101 -11.63 5.78 0.76
C ILE A 101 -13.05 5.43 1.28
N PRO A 102 -13.72 6.29 2.08
CA PRO A 102 -15.09 6.03 2.52
C PRO A 102 -16.04 5.72 1.35
N TYR A 103 -17.02 4.83 1.57
CA TYR A 103 -17.95 4.38 0.52
C TYR A 103 -18.67 5.53 -0.18
N GLU A 104 -19.08 6.56 0.57
CA GLU A 104 -19.79 7.74 0.06
C GLU A 104 -18.94 8.66 -0.83
N HIS A 105 -17.62 8.48 -0.84
CA HIS A 105 -16.68 9.24 -1.66
C HIS A 105 -15.99 8.38 -2.72
N ALA A 106 -16.26 7.07 -2.73
CA ALA A 106 -15.66 6.15 -3.67
C ALA A 106 -16.21 6.36 -5.09
N LEU A 107 -15.32 6.39 -6.07
CA LEU A 107 -15.69 6.36 -7.49
C LEU A 107 -15.73 4.91 -7.97
N SER A 108 -16.52 4.66 -9.01
CA SER A 108 -16.58 3.31 -9.60
C SER A 108 -15.32 3.02 -10.39
N LYS A 109 -14.89 1.75 -10.38
CA LYS A 109 -13.74 1.30 -11.19
C LYS A 109 -13.91 1.66 -12.67
N ALA A 110 -15.10 1.41 -13.23
CA ALA A 110 -15.42 1.72 -14.60
C ALA A 110 -15.31 3.21 -14.94
N TYR A 111 -15.61 4.11 -13.99
CA TYR A 111 -15.47 5.56 -14.19
C TYR A 111 -14.00 6.00 -14.24
N ILE A 112 -13.13 5.36 -13.44
CA ILE A 112 -11.70 5.69 -13.38
C ILE A 112 -10.91 5.10 -14.57
N GLU A 113 -11.37 3.96 -15.12
CA GLU A 113 -10.72 3.27 -16.23
C GLU A 113 -11.17 3.74 -17.62
N ALA A 114 -12.24 4.54 -17.70
CA ALA A 114 -12.75 5.13 -18.93
C ALA A 114 -11.85 6.26 -19.45
#